data_AF-A0A4U0V2H7-F1
#
_entry.id   AF-A0A4U0V2H7-F1
#
_cell.length_a   1.000
_cell.length_b   1.000
_cell.length_c   1.000
_cell.angle_alpha   90.00
_cell.angle_beta   90.00
_cell.angle_gamma   90.00
#
_symmetry.space_group_name_H-M   'P 1'
#
loop_
_entity.id
_entity.type
_entity.pdbx_description
1 polymer ?
#
loop_
_entity_poly.entity_id
_entity_poly.type
_entity_poly.pdbx_seq_one_letter_code
_entity_poly.pdbx_strand_id
1 'polypeptide(L)'
;MTGFAWVAVPLPRHMAELAPRYFREAVLGADEQWSQHRPLIDTLALSRKPGGGGRWAFRKSMVREMAYFHVWFGIDGGLGHVVEDGGKWPKGDLFAREVLAGMLGVGGEVVRREGRWERGGHEKRVERFRKRWGPFDWTKALVEEG
;
A
#
# COMPACT_ATOMS: atom_id res chain seq x y z
N MET A 1 -18.62 -4.68 9.47
CA MET A 1 -17.30 -4.10 9.75
C MET A 1 -16.49 -4.12 8.48
N THR A 2 -16.29 -2.95 7.85
CA THR A 2 -15.32 -2.80 6.76
C THR A 2 -13.95 -2.75 7.41
N GLY A 3 -13.27 -3.89 7.51
CA GLY A 3 -11.90 -3.94 8.02
C GLY A 3 -10.94 -3.40 6.96
N PHE A 4 -10.00 -2.55 7.35
CA PHE A 4 -8.85 -2.22 6.51
C PHE A 4 -7.78 -3.30 6.69
N ALA A 5 -7.12 -3.68 5.60
CA ALA A 5 -5.98 -4.58 5.62
C ALA A 5 -4.76 -3.86 5.04
N TRP A 6 -3.66 -3.87 5.78
CA TRP A 6 -2.37 -3.43 5.24
C TRP A 6 -1.78 -4.56 4.40
N VAL A 7 -1.42 -4.25 3.15
CA VAL A 7 -0.86 -5.23 2.22
C VAL A 7 0.62 -4.95 2.03
N ALA A 8 1.45 -5.94 2.37
CA ALA A 8 2.89 -5.91 2.07
C ALA A 8 3.17 -6.72 0.80
N VAL A 9 3.78 -6.07 -0.20
CA VAL A 9 4.15 -6.70 -1.48
C VAL A 9 5.67 -6.78 -1.56
N PRO A 10 6.27 -7.99 -1.50
CA PRO A 10 7.70 -8.13 -1.68
C PRO A 10 8.09 -7.87 -3.13
N LEU A 11 9.05 -6.99 -3.35
CA LEU A 11 9.57 -6.64 -4.67
C LEU A 11 11.08 -6.83 -4.71
N PRO A 12 11.66 -7.21 -5.87
CA PRO A 12 13.08 -7.04 -6.12
C PRO A 12 13.50 -5.59 -5.90
N ARG A 13 14.70 -5.36 -5.36
CA ARG A 13 15.16 -4.01 -4.98
C ARG A 13 15.06 -2.98 -6.11
N HIS A 14 15.51 -3.35 -7.32
CA HIS A 14 15.43 -2.47 -8.48
C HIS A 14 13.98 -2.09 -8.86
N MET A 15 13.02 -3.00 -8.69
CA MET A 15 11.60 -2.71 -8.91
C MET A 15 11.04 -1.81 -7.81
N ALA A 16 11.45 -2.05 -6.54
CA ALA A 16 11.05 -1.21 -5.42
C ALA A 16 11.52 0.25 -5.57
N GLU A 17 12.72 0.46 -6.13
CA GLU A 17 13.25 1.79 -6.43
C GLU A 17 12.45 2.51 -7.54
N LEU A 18 11.82 1.77 -8.45
CA LEU A 18 10.96 2.30 -9.51
C LEU A 18 9.52 2.52 -9.07
N ALA A 19 9.04 1.80 -8.06
CA ALA A 19 7.65 1.85 -7.60
C ALA A 19 7.10 3.27 -7.37
N PRO A 20 7.85 4.22 -6.73
CA PRO A 20 7.36 5.60 -6.57
C PRO A 20 6.95 6.29 -7.87
N ARG A 21 7.66 6.01 -8.97
CA ARG A 21 7.37 6.59 -10.28
C ARG A 21 6.08 6.00 -10.86
N TYR A 22 5.97 4.67 -10.87
CA TYR A 22 4.78 3.98 -11.39
C TYR A 22 3.50 4.40 -10.66
N PHE A 23 3.53 4.45 -9.32
CA PHE A 23 2.38 4.87 -8.54
C PHE A 23 2.04 6.35 -8.73
N ARG A 24 3.05 7.23 -8.87
CA ARG A 24 2.82 8.65 -9.17
C ARG A 24 2.11 8.82 -10.52
N GLU A 25 2.63 8.18 -11.57
CA GLU A 25 2.05 8.25 -12.91
C GLU A 25 0.62 7.69 -12.91
N ALA A 26 0.39 6.56 -12.26
CA ALA A 26 -0.93 5.95 -12.18
C ALA A 26 -1.96 6.79 -11.42
N VAL A 27 -1.58 7.38 -10.29
CA VAL A 27 -2.50 8.27 -9.53
C VAL A 27 -2.84 9.50 -10.34
N LEU A 28 -1.84 10.14 -10.97
CA LEU A 28 -2.07 11.33 -11.81
C LEU A 28 -2.90 11.01 -13.07
N GLY A 29 -2.77 9.80 -13.61
CA GLY A 29 -3.54 9.34 -14.77
C GLY A 29 -4.96 8.90 -14.43
N ALA A 30 -5.24 8.52 -13.18
CA ALA A 30 -6.55 8.10 -12.72
C ALA A 30 -7.41 9.26 -12.19
N ASP A 31 -6.80 10.39 -11.83
CA ASP A 31 -7.52 11.52 -11.25
C ASP A 31 -8.43 12.23 -12.25
N GLU A 32 -9.54 12.78 -11.75
CA GLU A 32 -10.45 13.56 -12.55
C GLU A 32 -9.92 14.98 -12.72
N GLN A 33 -10.05 15.53 -13.93
CA GLN A 33 -9.58 16.89 -14.26
C GLN A 33 -10.23 18.01 -13.42
N TRP A 34 -11.17 17.68 -12.53
CA TRP A 34 -11.95 18.60 -11.70
C TRP A 34 -12.06 18.15 -10.23
N SER A 35 -11.02 17.52 -9.68
CA SER A 35 -10.93 17.14 -8.25
C SER A 35 -10.82 18.36 -7.33
N GLN A 36 -11.47 18.34 -6.16
CA GLN A 36 -11.34 19.41 -5.15
C GLN A 36 -10.02 19.30 -4.39
N HIS A 37 -9.53 18.08 -4.19
CA HIS A 37 -8.27 17.81 -3.51
C HIS A 37 -7.11 17.77 -4.51
N ARG A 38 -5.88 17.93 -4.00
CA ARG A 38 -4.72 17.69 -4.85
C ARG A 38 -4.72 16.22 -5.30
N PRO A 39 -4.47 15.93 -6.59
CA PRO A 39 -4.39 14.57 -7.11
C PRO A 39 -3.48 13.66 -6.28
N LEU A 40 -2.39 14.23 -5.75
CA LEU A 40 -1.34 13.47 -5.13
C LEU A 40 -0.79 14.20 -3.90
N ILE A 41 -0.68 13.48 -2.80
CA ILE A 41 -0.10 13.94 -1.55
C ILE A 41 1.21 13.16 -1.32
N ASP A 42 2.34 13.85 -1.44
CA ASP A 42 3.67 13.27 -1.23
C ASP A 42 4.04 13.27 0.26
N THR A 43 3.55 12.26 0.97
CA THR A 43 3.79 12.10 2.42
C THR A 43 5.25 11.85 2.76
N LEU A 44 6.04 11.27 1.84
CA LEU A 44 7.48 11.06 2.04
C LEU A 44 8.27 12.36 1.92
N ALA A 45 7.92 13.21 0.95
CA ALA A 45 8.52 14.54 0.86
C ALA A 45 8.14 15.40 2.08
N LEU A 46 6.89 15.31 2.53
CA LEU A 46 6.42 16.01 3.74
C LEU A 46 7.14 15.55 5.00
N SER A 47 7.41 14.26 5.17
CA SER A 47 8.10 13.76 6.37
C SER A 47 9.55 14.26 6.48
N ARG A 48 10.19 14.58 5.36
CA ARG A 48 11.55 15.13 5.30
C ARG A 48 11.61 16.65 5.39
N LYS A 49 10.50 17.34 5.10
CA LYS A 49 10.45 18.79 5.07
C LYS A 49 10.38 19.37 6.50
N PRO A 50 11.17 20.40 6.84
CA PRO A 50 10.98 21.15 8.09
C PRO A 50 9.54 21.67 8.20
N GLY A 51 8.88 21.39 9.33
CA GLY A 51 7.46 21.72 9.54
C GLY A 51 6.45 20.81 8.81
N GLY A 52 6.90 19.85 7.99
CA GLY A 52 6.04 18.94 7.23
C GLY A 52 5.44 17.77 8.03
N GLY A 53 5.64 17.74 9.35
CA GLY A 53 5.04 16.76 10.25
C GLY A 53 5.93 15.57 10.61
N GLY A 54 7.10 15.40 9.99
CA GLY A 54 8.04 14.34 10.32
C GLY A 54 7.41 12.95 10.20
N ARG A 55 7.62 12.09 11.20
CA ARG A 55 6.96 10.77 11.32
C ARG A 55 5.43 10.81 11.31
N TRP A 56 4.83 11.98 11.52
CA TRP A 56 3.37 12.19 11.51
C TRP A 56 2.86 12.76 10.18
N ALA A 57 3.70 12.91 9.16
CA ALA A 57 3.32 13.50 7.87
C ALA A 57 2.04 12.87 7.31
N PHE A 58 2.00 11.53 7.18
CA PHE A 58 0.79 10.81 6.73
C PHE A 58 -0.46 11.19 7.53
N ARG A 59 -0.40 11.10 8.87
CA ARG A 59 -1.55 11.39 9.74
C ARG A 59 -1.99 12.86 9.69
N LYS A 60 -1.06 13.78 9.40
CA LYS A 60 -1.34 15.22 9.33
C LYS A 60 -1.80 15.69 7.95
N SER A 61 -1.43 14.98 6.89
CA SER A 61 -1.73 15.38 5.52
C SER A 61 -2.94 14.68 4.92
N MET A 62 -3.29 13.48 5.40
CA MET A 62 -4.46 12.75 4.93
C MET A 62 -5.73 13.15 5.70
N VAL A 63 -6.86 13.25 4.99
CA VAL A 63 -8.17 13.55 5.58
C VAL A 63 -8.76 12.26 6.14
N ARG A 64 -9.07 12.22 7.44
CA ARG A 64 -9.53 11.00 8.12
C ARG A 64 -10.97 10.64 7.76
N GLU A 65 -11.78 11.64 7.45
CA GLU A 65 -13.22 11.53 7.21
C GLU A 65 -13.56 11.16 5.75
N MET A 66 -12.57 11.13 4.86
CA MET A 66 -12.74 10.77 3.44
C MET A 66 -12.06 9.43 3.12
N ALA A 67 -12.56 8.76 2.08
CA ALA A 67 -11.88 7.60 1.53
C ALA A 67 -10.55 8.04 0.89
N TYR A 68 -9.51 7.23 1.05
CA TYR A 68 -8.21 7.51 0.44
C TYR A 68 -7.48 6.22 0.07
N PHE A 69 -6.61 6.35 -0.93
CA PHE A 69 -5.57 5.38 -1.24
C PHE A 69 -4.23 5.89 -0.69
N HIS A 70 -3.41 4.98 -0.17
CA HIS A 70 -2.05 5.31 0.22
C HIS A 70 -1.09 4.13 0.02
N VAL A 71 0.08 4.41 -0.51
CA VAL A 71 1.18 3.46 -0.70
C VAL A 71 2.44 3.98 0.00
N TRP A 72 3.08 3.14 0.81
CA TRP A 72 4.33 3.44 1.50
C TRP A 72 5.51 2.85 0.72
N PHE A 73 6.59 3.62 0.58
CA PHE A 73 7.85 3.15 -0.04
C PHE A 73 8.98 2.95 0.97
N GLY A 74 8.73 3.33 2.22
CA GLY A 74 9.63 3.16 3.36
C GLY A 74 8.89 3.51 4.64
N ILE A 75 9.60 3.49 5.76
CA ILE A 75 9.01 3.73 7.09
C ILE A 75 8.52 5.16 7.33
N ASP A 76 8.97 6.11 6.50
CA ASP A 76 8.69 7.54 6.67
C ASP A 76 7.57 8.06 5.77
N GLY A 77 7.01 7.22 4.89
CA GLY A 77 5.87 7.57 4.05
C GLY A 77 5.93 7.05 2.62
N GLY A 78 5.13 7.69 1.77
CA GLY A 78 5.04 7.44 0.34
C GLY A 78 4.05 8.40 -0.32
N LEU A 79 3.07 7.88 -1.05
CA LEU A 79 2.10 8.67 -1.81
C LEU A 79 0.67 8.38 -1.37
N GLY A 80 -0.12 9.44 -1.21
CA GLY A 80 -1.54 9.38 -0.90
C GLY A 80 -2.39 10.05 -1.97
N HIS A 81 -3.64 9.59 -2.10
CA HIS A 81 -4.66 10.15 -2.97
C HIS A 81 -6.01 10.11 -2.24
N VAL A 82 -6.74 11.23 -2.21
CA VAL A 82 -8.09 11.29 -1.66
C VAL A 82 -9.06 10.81 -2.73
N VAL A 83 -9.88 9.82 -2.41
CA VAL A 83 -10.85 9.23 -3.33
C VAL A 83 -12.17 9.99 -3.19
N GLU A 84 -12.48 10.85 -4.16
CA GLU A 84 -13.70 11.67 -4.15
C GLU A 84 -14.91 10.91 -4.71
N ASP A 85 -14.74 10.21 -5.83
CA ASP A 85 -15.78 9.37 -6.45
C ASP A 85 -15.44 7.89 -6.34
N GLY A 86 -15.97 7.24 -5.30
CA GLY A 86 -15.81 5.80 -5.08
C GLY A 86 -16.48 4.90 -6.13
N GLY A 87 -17.34 5.46 -7.01
CA GLY A 87 -17.91 4.74 -8.14
C GLY A 87 -16.95 4.62 -9.33
N LYS A 88 -16.03 5.58 -9.47
CA LYS A 88 -15.02 5.61 -10.55
C LYS A 88 -13.68 5.03 -10.11
N TRP A 89 -13.35 5.13 -8.83
CA TRP A 89 -12.11 4.55 -8.29
C TRP A 89 -12.16 3.02 -8.29
N PRO A 90 -11.07 2.31 -8.67
CA PRO A 90 -11.05 0.85 -8.63
C PRO A 90 -11.36 0.29 -7.24
N LYS A 91 -12.22 -0.72 -7.18
CA LYS A 91 -12.69 -1.30 -5.91
C LYS A 91 -11.57 -2.03 -5.17
N GLY A 92 -11.58 -1.93 -3.84
CA GLY A 92 -10.66 -2.67 -2.98
C GLY A 92 -9.20 -2.31 -3.25
N ASP A 93 -8.36 -3.33 -3.48
CA ASP A 93 -6.94 -3.18 -3.77
C ASP A 93 -6.61 -3.22 -5.28
N LEU A 94 -7.62 -3.20 -6.16
CA LEU A 94 -7.44 -3.33 -7.60
C LEU A 94 -6.52 -2.27 -8.20
N PHE A 95 -6.66 -1.00 -7.77
CA PHE A 95 -5.79 0.06 -8.24
C PHE A 95 -4.31 -0.28 -8.00
N ALA A 96 -3.95 -0.71 -6.78
CA ALA A 96 -2.58 -1.09 -6.47
C ALA A 96 -2.11 -2.32 -7.27
N ARG A 97 -3.00 -3.31 -7.46
CA ARG A 97 -2.68 -4.51 -8.24
C ARG A 97 -2.44 -4.20 -9.71
N GLU A 98 -3.21 -3.30 -10.31
CA GLU A 98 -3.03 -2.88 -11.70
C GLU A 98 -1.70 -2.16 -11.90
N VAL A 99 -1.35 -1.24 -10.98
CA VAL A 99 -0.04 -0.57 -11.00
C VAL A 99 1.11 -1.57 -10.86
N LEU A 100 1.01 -2.49 -9.90
CA LEU A 100 2.01 -3.53 -9.69
C LEU A 100 2.10 -4.49 -10.88
N ALA A 101 0.98 -4.81 -11.52
CA ALA A 101 0.95 -5.69 -12.67
C ALA A 101 1.64 -5.07 -13.89
N GLY A 102 1.36 -3.80 -14.17
CA GLY A 102 2.07 -3.04 -15.20
C GLY A 102 3.57 -2.95 -14.92
N MET A 103 3.95 -2.75 -13.66
CA MET A 103 5.36 -2.70 -13.23
C MET A 103 6.06 -4.07 -13.37
N LEU A 104 5.39 -5.17 -13.02
CA LEU A 104 5.95 -6.53 -13.04
C LEU A 104 5.81 -7.23 -14.40
N GLY A 105 5.10 -6.62 -15.37
CA GLY A 105 4.82 -7.24 -16.66
C GLY A 105 3.93 -8.48 -16.58
N VAL A 106 3.02 -8.53 -15.60
CA VAL A 106 2.07 -9.65 -15.43
C VAL A 106 0.68 -9.27 -15.94
N GLY A 107 -0.05 -10.26 -16.48
CA GLY A 107 -1.34 -10.03 -17.14
C GLY A 107 -2.51 -9.78 -16.17
N GLY A 108 -3.62 -9.31 -16.74
CA GLY A 108 -4.84 -8.97 -16.00
C GLY A 108 -5.51 -10.17 -15.29
N GLU A 109 -5.18 -11.40 -15.68
CA GLU A 109 -5.58 -12.63 -14.99
C GLU A 109 -5.00 -12.71 -13.57
N VAL A 110 -3.79 -12.20 -13.35
CA VAL A 110 -3.16 -12.15 -12.01
C VAL A 110 -3.81 -11.06 -11.17
N VAL A 111 -4.07 -9.88 -11.75
CA VAL A 111 -4.73 -8.74 -11.08
C VAL A 111 -6.10 -9.14 -10.54
N ARG A 112 -6.92 -9.76 -11.40
CA ARG A 112 -8.31 -10.15 -11.09
C ARG A 112 -8.42 -11.39 -10.21
N ARG A 113 -7.30 -12.04 -9.88
CA ARG A 113 -7.33 -13.24 -9.06
C ARG A 113 -7.70 -12.88 -7.61
N GLU A 114 -8.96 -13.11 -7.27
CA GLU A 114 -9.43 -13.09 -5.89
C GLU A 114 -9.23 -14.47 -5.26
N GLY A 115 -8.25 -14.57 -4.35
CA GLY A 115 -8.06 -15.79 -3.57
C GLY A 115 -9.15 -15.94 -2.53
N ARG A 116 -9.72 -17.15 -2.41
CA ARG A 116 -10.59 -17.49 -1.27
C ARG A 116 -9.73 -17.92 -0.09
N TRP A 117 -10.08 -17.40 1.08
CA TRP A 117 -9.50 -17.85 2.34
C TRP A 117 -10.22 -19.11 2.79
N GLU A 118 -9.56 -20.24 2.65
CA GLU A 118 -10.07 -21.54 3.11
C GLU A 118 -9.32 -21.96 4.38
N ARG A 119 -10.06 -22.44 5.37
CA ARG A 119 -9.46 -22.99 6.59
C ARG A 119 -8.61 -24.20 6.22
N GLY A 120 -7.32 -24.17 6.58
CA GLY A 120 -6.35 -25.22 6.24
C GLY A 120 -5.77 -25.14 4.82
N GLY A 121 -6.35 -24.35 3.90
CA GLY A 121 -5.93 -24.31 2.48
C GLY A 121 -4.54 -23.68 2.23
N HIS A 122 -4.00 -22.95 3.20
CA HIS A 122 -2.76 -22.17 3.04
C HIS A 122 -1.65 -22.55 4.03
N GLU A 123 -1.81 -23.62 4.81
CA GLU A 123 -0.90 -23.99 5.91
C GLU A 123 0.55 -24.10 5.46
N LYS A 124 0.81 -24.84 4.38
CA LYS A 124 2.17 -25.01 3.83
C LYS A 124 2.85 -23.69 3.45
N ARG A 125 2.08 -22.73 2.89
CA ARG A 125 2.59 -21.41 2.49
C ARG A 125 2.87 -20.54 3.71
N VAL A 126 1.96 -20.55 4.68
CA VAL A 126 2.08 -19.79 5.93
C VAL A 126 3.25 -20.31 6.76
N GLU A 127 3.39 -21.62 6.92
CA GLU A 127 4.49 -22.24 7.68
C GLU A 127 5.86 -21.89 7.07
N ARG A 128 5.99 -21.97 5.74
CA ARG A 128 7.22 -21.57 5.04
C ARG A 128 7.56 -20.10 5.30
N PHE A 129 6.57 -19.21 5.30
CA PHE A 129 6.79 -17.80 5.61
C PHE A 129 7.22 -17.62 7.08
N ARG A 130 6.50 -18.24 8.03
CA ARG A 130 6.82 -18.18 9.48
C ARG A 130 8.26 -18.59 9.77
N LYS A 131 8.74 -19.69 9.18
CA LYS A 131 10.14 -20.15 9.33
C LYS A 131 11.15 -19.09 8.90
N ARG A 132 10.91 -18.42 7.77
CA ARG A 132 11.79 -17.35 7.26
C ARG A 132 11.69 -16.06 8.06
N TRP A 133 10.51 -15.73 8.56
CA TRP A 133 10.27 -14.55 9.39
C TRP A 133 10.84 -14.71 10.81
N GLY A 134 11.01 -15.94 11.28
CA GLY A 134 11.40 -16.26 12.66
C GLY A 134 12.57 -15.46 13.25
N PRO A 135 13.65 -15.13 12.53
CA PRO A 135 14.75 -14.29 13.03
C PRO A 135 14.42 -12.81 13.18
N PHE A 136 13.36 -12.32 12.53
CA PHE A 136 12.93 -10.91 12.53
C PHE A 136 11.71 -10.67 13.43
N ASP A 137 11.17 -11.73 14.02
CA ASP A 137 9.95 -11.69 14.82
C ASP A 137 10.24 -11.23 16.25
N TRP A 138 10.14 -9.93 16.47
CA TRP A 138 10.32 -9.30 17.78
C TRP A 138 9.27 -9.74 18.81
N THR A 139 8.12 -10.28 18.38
CA THR A 139 7.03 -10.65 19.29
C THR A 139 7.33 -11.90 20.11
N LYS A 140 8.33 -12.70 19.73
CA LYS A 140 8.79 -13.86 20.52
C LYS A 140 9.32 -13.45 21.89
N ALA A 141 10.03 -12.33 21.96
CA ALA A 141 10.53 -11.79 23.22
C ALA A 141 9.39 -11.43 24.18
N LEU A 142 8.21 -11.05 23.68
CA LEU A 142 7.04 -10.74 24.51
C LEU A 142 6.38 -11.98 25.11
N VAL A 143 6.61 -13.16 24.54
CA VAL A 143 5.98 -14.42 24.96
C VAL A 143 6.94 -15.24 25.84
N GLU A 144 8.25 -15.07 25.67
CA GLU A 144 9.28 -15.80 26.44
C GLU A 144 9.61 -15.15 27.80
N GLU A 145 9.23 -13.88 28.02
CA GLU A 145 9.42 -13.15 29.29
C GLU A 145 8.20 -13.20 30.25
N GLY A 146 7.19 -14.04 29.96
CA GLY A 146 6.00 -14.26 30.81
C GLY A 146 5.85 -15.70 31.26
#